data_AF-A0A973SGL6-F1
#
_entry.id   AF-A0A973SGL6-F1
#
_cell.length_a   1.000
_cell.length_b   1.000
_cell.length_c   1.000
_cell.angle_alpha   90.00
_cell.angle_beta   90.00
_cell.angle_gamma   90.00
#
_symmetry.space_group_name_H-M   'P 1'
#
loop_
_entity.id
_entity.type
_entity.pdbx_description
1 polymer ?
#
loop_
_entity_poly.entity_id
_entity_poly.type
_entity_poly.pdbx_seq_one_letter_code
_entity_poly.pdbx_strand_id
1 'polypeptide(L)' 'MSRPTVIVPGRQAPRRWLVTGAAGMLGTDLVALLRADRAAEVTALTRADLDVTDAAAVQAAVAGHDVVVNTAA' A
#
# COMPACT_ATOMS: atom_id res chain seq x y z
N MET A 1 11.41 23.01 -18.62
CA MET A 1 10.92 23.48 -17.31
C MET A 1 10.63 22.27 -16.44
N SER A 2 11.57 21.90 -15.56
CA SER A 2 11.41 20.75 -14.64
C SER A 2 10.76 21.25 -13.35
N ARG A 3 9.64 20.64 -12.94
CA ARG A 3 8.98 20.99 -11.68
C ARG A 3 9.83 20.42 -10.53
N PRO A 4 10.23 21.22 -9.53
CA PRO A 4 10.99 20.70 -8.40
C PRO A 4 10.08 19.83 -7.53
N THR A 5 10.49 18.58 -7.29
CA THR A 5 9.88 17.73 -6.27
C THR A 5 10.34 18.21 -4.91
N VAL A 6 9.43 18.82 -4.15
CA VAL A 6 9.64 19.13 -2.73
C VAL A 6 9.44 17.83 -1.95
N ILE A 7 10.53 17.24 -1.47
CA ILE A 7 10.45 16.22 -0.42
C ILE A 7 10.16 16.98 0.88
N VAL A 8 8.89 16.98 1.31
CA VAL A 8 8.53 17.51 2.63
C VAL A 8 9.00 16.49 3.67
N PRO A 9 9.97 16.81 4.54
CA PRO A 9 10.35 15.91 5.63
C PRO A 9 9.24 15.98 6.68
N GLY A 10 8.23 15.13 6.54
CA GLY A 10 7.13 14.99 7.49
C GLY A 10 7.49 14.00 8.61
N ARG A 11 7.48 14.50 9.85
CA ARG A 11 7.37 13.81 11.14
C ARG A 11 6.97 12.31 11.02
N GLN A 12 7.81 11.39 11.54
CA GLN A 12 7.52 9.95 11.56
C GLN A 12 6.34 9.63 12.48
N ALA A 13 5.12 9.76 11.96
CA ALA A 13 3.96 9.01 12.45
C ALA A 13 3.89 7.68 11.68
N PRO A 14 3.29 6.62 12.26
CA PRO A 14 3.09 5.38 11.53
C PRO A 14 2.29 5.65 10.24
N ARG A 15 2.74 5.08 9.13
CA ARG A 15 2.12 5.16 7.80
C ARG A 15 1.23 3.95 7.59
N ARG A 16 -0.02 4.16 7.18
CA ARG A 16 -0.96 3.09 6.86
C ARG A 16 -0.82 2.70 5.40
N TRP A 17 -0.33 1.49 5.18
CA TRP A 17 -0.10 0.91 3.86
C TRP A 17 -1.21 -0.06 3.50
N LEU A 18 -1.74 0.09 2.29
CA LEU A 18 -2.52 -0.96 1.63
C LEU A 18 -1.65 -1.59 0.54
N VAL A 19 -1.44 -2.91 0.61
CA VAL A 19 -0.81 -3.69 -0.45
C VAL A 19 -1.84 -4.66 -1.02
N THR A 20 -2.21 -4.50 -2.30
CA THR A 20 -3.08 -5.45 -3.01
C THR A 20 -2.24 -6.45 -3.79
N GLY A 21 -2.77 -7.65 -4.04
CA GLY A 21 -2.00 -8.73 -4.68
C GLY A 21 -0.91 -9.30 -3.77
N ALA A 22 -1.10 -9.23 -2.45
CA ALA A 22 -0.06 -9.51 -1.45
C ALA A 22 0.52 -10.93 -1.47
N ALA A 23 -0.15 -11.89 -2.13
CA ALA A 23 0.34 -13.26 -2.31
C ALA A 23 1.23 -13.45 -3.56
N GLY A 24 1.36 -12.43 -4.42
CA GLY A 24 2.29 -12.46 -5.56
C GLY A 24 3.75 -12.32 -5.12
N MET A 25 4.71 -12.56 -6.04
CA MET A 25 6.14 -12.48 -5.73
C MET A 25 6.53 -11.12 -5.14
N LEU A 26 6.18 -10.02 -5.82
CA LEU A 26 6.45 -8.66 -5.32
C LEU A 26 5.67 -8.35 -4.03
N GLY A 27 4.40 -8.74 -3.98
CA GLY A 27 3.55 -8.50 -2.80
C GLY A 27 4.13 -9.14 -1.54
N THR A 28 4.62 -10.37 -1.65
CA THR A 28 5.22 -11.11 -0.53
C THR A 28 6.48 -10.40 -0.01
N ASP A 29 7.40 -10.06 -0.91
CA ASP A 29 8.66 -9.41 -0.54
C ASP A 29 8.42 -8.00 0.03
N LEU A 30 7.52 -7.23 -0.57
CA LEU A 30 7.17 -5.89 -0.10
C LEU A 30 6.52 -5.92 1.28
N VAL A 31 5.57 -6.83 1.52
CA VAL A 31 4.91 -6.96 2.82
C VAL A 31 5.91 -7.36 3.90
N ALA A 32 6.85 -8.26 3.60
CA ALA A 32 7.92 -8.65 4.51
C ALA A 32 8.80 -7.44 4.89
N LEU A 33 9.20 -6.64 3.89
CA LEU A 33 9.99 -5.43 4.11
C LEU A 33 9.23 -4.38 4.95
N LEU A 34 7.97 -4.10 4.61
CA LEU A 34 7.17 -3.10 5.32
C LEU A 34 6.89 -3.52 6.78
N ARG A 35 6.62 -4.81 7.03
CA ARG A 35 6.40 -5.30 8.41
C ARG A 35 7.65 -5.23 9.28
N ALA A 36 8.84 -5.15 8.70
CA ALA A 36 10.08 -4.93 9.43
C ALA A 36 10.25 -3.45 9.85
N ASP A 37 9.55 -2.51 9.22
CA ASP A 37 9.54 -1.10 9.59
C ASP A 37 8.49 -0.83 10.69
N ARG A 38 8.95 -0.40 11.87
CA ARG A 38 8.07 -0.07 13.01
C ARG A 38 7.16 1.13 12.76
N ALA A 39 7.45 1.94 11.75
CA ALA A 39 6.62 3.06 11.34
C ALA A 39 5.61 2.67 10.23
N ALA A 40 5.47 1.39 9.88
CA ALA A 40 4.51 0.94 8.87
C ALA A 40 3.40 0.09 9.49
N GLU A 41 2.15 0.52 9.32
CA GLU A 41 0.94 -0.25 9.61
C GLU A 41 0.45 -0.86 8.29
N VAL A 42 0.57 -2.18 8.12
CA VAL A 42 0.39 -2.84 6.81
C VAL A 42 -0.90 -3.65 6.75
N THR A 43 -1.83 -3.22 5.90
CA THR A 43 -2.95 -4.00 5.39
C THR A 43 -2.52 -4.70 4.11
N ALA A 44 -2.49 -6.03 4.12
CA ALA A 44 -2.08 -6.85 2.96
C ALA A 44 -3.28 -7.66 2.48
N LEU A 45 -3.77 -7.37 1.27
CA LEU A 45 -4.92 -8.02 0.66
C LEU A 45 -4.48 -8.87 -0.53
N THR A 46 -4.94 -10.10 -0.57
CA THR A 46 -4.83 -11.00 -1.72
C THR A 46 -6.02 -10.81 -2.66
N ARG A 47 -6.03 -11.52 -3.79
CA ARG A 47 -7.20 -11.52 -4.69
C ARG A 47 -8.47 -12.08 -4.03
N ALA A 48 -8.32 -12.99 -3.06
CA ALA A 48 -9.47 -13.53 -2.33
C ALA A 48 -10.10 -12.48 -1.38
N ASP A 49 -9.31 -11.49 -0.97
CA ASP A 49 -9.76 -10.41 -0.07
C ASP A 49 -10.27 -9.19 -0.86
N LEU A 50 -9.69 -8.93 -2.04
CA LEU A 50 -10.04 -7.80 -2.90
C LEU A 50 -9.85 -8.13 -4.38
N ASP A 51 -10.94 -8.07 -5.14
CA ASP A 51 -10.88 -7.97 -6.60
C ASP A 51 -10.65 -6.51 -6.99
N VAL A 52 -9.46 -6.20 -7.52
CA VAL A 52 -9.08 -4.84 -7.92
C VAL A 52 -9.85 -4.31 -9.13
N THR A 53 -10.61 -5.17 -9.83
CA THR A 53 -11.48 -4.77 -10.94
C THR A 53 -12.85 -4.27 -10.46
N ASP A 54 -13.23 -4.54 -9.22
CA ASP A 54 -14.43 -3.99 -8.59
C ASP A 54 -14.14 -2.60 -7.99
N ALA A 55 -14.63 -1.57 -8.67
CA ALA A 55 -14.42 -0.18 -8.27
C ALA A 55 -14.99 0.17 -6.88
N ALA A 56 -16.12 -0.42 -6.48
CA ALA A 56 -16.73 -0.15 -5.18
C ALA A 56 -15.92 -0.81 -4.06
N ALA A 57 -15.47 -2.04 -4.28
CA ALA A 57 -14.59 -2.74 -3.34
C ALA A 57 -13.26 -2.00 -3.17
N VAL A 58 -12.66 -1.51 -4.25
CA VAL A 58 -11.42 -0.72 -4.21
C VAL A 58 -11.62 0.58 -3.44
N GLN A 59 -12.72 1.32 -3.67
CA GLN A 59 -13.00 2.55 -2.93
C GLN A 59 -13.11 2.31 -1.42
N ALA A 60 -13.78 1.22 -1.02
CA ALA A 60 -13.89 0.84 0.38
C ALA A 60 -12.54 0.45 0.98
N ALA A 61 -11.72 -0.33 0.27
CA ALA A 61 -10.43 -0.79 0.74
C ALA A 61 -9.39 0.35 0.87
N VAL A 62 -9.40 1.31 -0.05
CA VAL A 62 -8.45 2.43 -0.07
C VAL A 62 -8.68 3.40 1.09
N ALA A 63 -9.92 3.56 1.55
CA ALA A 63 -10.26 4.51 2.60
C ALA A 63 -9.39 4.33 3.86
N GLY A 64 -8.82 5.44 4.36
CA GLY A 64 -8.03 5.46 5.59
C GLY A 64 -6.55 5.07 5.45
N HIS A 65 -6.08 4.69 4.27
CA HIS A 65 -4.66 4.42 4.01
C HIS A 65 -3.94 5.66 3.46
N ASP A 66 -2.65 5.78 3.78
CA ASP A 66 -1.80 6.89 3.34
C ASP A 66 -1.05 6.54 2.04
N VAL A 67 -0.75 5.24 1.86
CA VAL A 67 -0.07 4.71 0.67
C VAL A 67 -0.79 3.45 0.20
N VAL A 68 -1.01 3.36 -1.11
CA VAL A 68 -1.54 2.17 -1.78
C VAL A 68 -0.49 1.66 -2.75
N VAL A 69 -0.15 0.38 -2.65
CA VAL A 69 0.72 -0.31 -3.61
C VAL A 69 -0.09 -1.43 -4.25
N ASN A 70 -0.35 -1.29 -5.55
CA ASN A 70 -0.97 -2.34 -6.34
C ASN A 70 0.09 -3.30 -6.86
N THR A 71 0.08 -4.55 -6.38
CA THR A 71 0.94 -5.63 -6.88
C THR A 71 0.16 -6.76 -7.55
N ALA A 72 -1.16 -6.60 -7.73
CA ALA A 72 -1.98 -7.54 -8.47
C ALA A 72 -1.61 -7.52 -9.96
N ALA A 73 -1.68 -8.69 -10.60
CA ALA A 73 -1.43 -8.91 -12.02
C ALA A 73 -2.46 -9.89 -12.62
#